data_AF-A0A8H3VSM7-F1
#
_entry.id   AF-A0A8H3VSM7-F1
#
_cell.length_a   1.000
_cell.length_b   1.000
_cell.length_c   1.000
_cell.angle_alpha   90.00
_cell.angle_beta   90.00
_cell.angle_gamma   90.00
#
_symmetry.space_group_name_H-M   'P 1'
#
loop_
_entity.id
_entity.type
_entity.pdbx_description
1 polymer ?
#
loop_
_entity_poly.entity_id
_entity_poly.type
_entity_poly.pdbx_seq_one_letter_code
_entity_poly.pdbx_strand_id
1 'polypeptide(L)'
;MAVYCLDHGVTVNTCRENLAKAPFIDHTPLADACRRGNIQMVQLLLDRGLDTTYALSYAAASGNLELVNLLLDHGCNPNEGYPRPLAWAVDLEHSEMFILLIERGAEMELPSTRQDIIARARGQGLESMLALIRERTGIDPYESTYTTPAPAPRPRKPCCMCEL
;
A
#
# COMPACT_ATOMS: atom_id res chain seq x y z
N MET A 1 29.20 1.46 -1.07
CA MET A 1 28.98 0.95 0.31
C MET A 1 28.18 -0.35 0.36
N ALA A 2 27.13 -0.56 -0.46
CA ALA A 2 26.25 -1.74 -0.35
C ALA A 2 26.92 -3.11 -0.61
N VAL A 3 27.98 -3.17 -1.41
CA VAL A 3 28.69 -4.44 -1.72
C VAL A 3 29.64 -4.87 -0.61
N TYR A 4 30.09 -3.94 0.26
CA TYR A 4 31.12 -4.23 1.26
C TYR A 4 30.62 -5.15 2.38
N CYS A 5 29.31 -5.16 2.65
CA CYS A 5 28.70 -6.00 3.68
C CYS A 5 28.49 -7.46 3.23
N LEU A 6 28.52 -7.75 1.92
CA LEU A 6 28.24 -9.09 1.39
C LEU A 6 29.43 -10.04 1.49
N ASP A 7 30.65 -9.52 1.57
CA ASP A 7 31.89 -10.31 1.51
C ASP A 7 32.43 -10.73 2.90
N HIS A 8 31.94 -10.11 3.98
CA HIS A 8 32.53 -10.25 5.33
C HIS A 8 31.72 -11.12 6.31
N GLY A 9 30.78 -11.95 5.86
CA GLY A 9 30.06 -12.88 6.75
C GLY A 9 29.25 -12.21 7.87
N VAL A 10 29.05 -10.89 7.77
CA VAL A 10 28.16 -10.15 8.66
C VAL A 10 26.74 -10.55 8.27
N THR A 11 26.00 -11.14 9.21
CA THR A 11 24.58 -11.49 9.02
C THR A 11 23.86 -10.27 8.46
N VAL A 12 23.40 -10.36 7.22
CA VAL A 12 22.99 -9.22 6.36
C VAL A 12 21.76 -8.46 6.90
N ASN A 13 21.26 -8.88 8.07
CA ASN A 13 20.20 -8.29 8.88
C ASN A 13 20.71 -7.37 10.01
N THR A 14 22.02 -7.11 10.13
CA THR A 14 22.66 -6.37 11.24
C THR A 14 22.34 -4.87 11.35
N CYS A 15 21.40 -4.32 10.58
CA CYS A 15 20.90 -2.98 10.87
C CYS A 15 19.83 -2.96 11.97
N ARG A 16 19.41 -4.13 12.50
CA ARG A 16 18.42 -4.17 13.60
C ARG A 16 18.98 -3.73 14.95
N GLU A 17 20.29 -3.81 15.16
CA GLU A 17 20.90 -3.59 16.49
C GLU A 17 21.31 -2.13 16.78
N ASN A 18 21.15 -1.19 15.83
CA ASN A 18 21.59 0.19 16.04
C ASN A 18 20.58 1.27 15.62
N LEU A 19 19.27 0.96 15.67
CA LEU A 19 18.21 1.87 15.22
C LEU A 19 17.36 2.47 16.35
N ALA A 20 17.99 2.86 17.46
CA ALA A 20 17.29 3.61 18.52
C ALA A 20 17.05 5.10 18.19
N LYS A 21 17.30 5.58 16.95
CA LYS A 21 17.30 7.04 16.70
C LYS A 21 16.89 7.60 15.33
N ALA A 22 16.28 6.83 14.41
CA ALA A 22 15.69 7.43 13.20
C ALA A 22 14.43 6.68 12.74
N PRO A 23 13.21 7.25 12.84
CA PRO A 23 11.96 6.55 12.56
C PRO A 23 11.60 6.43 11.06
N PHE A 24 12.51 6.68 10.12
CA PHE A 24 12.11 6.90 8.72
C PHE A 24 12.91 6.21 7.61
N ILE A 25 14.03 5.53 7.90
CA ILE A 25 14.78 4.88 6.82
C ILE A 25 15.43 3.59 7.37
N ASP A 26 14.73 2.47 7.22
CA ASP A 26 15.36 1.16 7.32
C ASP A 26 16.30 1.03 6.11
N HIS A 27 17.59 1.32 6.34
CA HIS A 27 18.65 1.28 5.33
C HIS A 27 19.07 -0.16 5.02
N THR A 28 18.15 -0.98 4.50
CA THR A 28 18.52 -2.29 3.96
C THR A 28 19.17 -2.12 2.58
N PRO A 29 20.22 -2.91 2.25
CA PRO A 29 20.84 -2.85 0.92
C PRO A 29 19.84 -3.15 -0.20
N LEU A 30 18.83 -3.99 0.09
CA LEU A 30 17.71 -4.26 -0.82
C LEU A 30 16.85 -3.02 -1.07
N ALA A 31 16.52 -2.24 -0.03
CA ALA A 31 15.76 -1.00 -0.18
C ALA A 31 16.51 0.06 -1.02
N ASP A 32 17.83 0.20 -0.84
CA ASP A 32 18.63 1.14 -1.67
C ASP A 32 18.69 0.68 -3.13
N ALA A 33 18.82 -0.62 -3.37
CA ALA A 33 18.78 -1.19 -4.72
C ALA A 33 17.40 -0.96 -5.40
N CYS A 34 16.31 -1.13 -4.64
CA CYS A 34 14.95 -0.89 -5.13
C CYS A 34 14.72 0.59 -5.45
N ARG A 35 15.16 1.50 -4.57
CA ARG A 35 15.08 2.95 -4.80
C ARG A 35 15.83 3.39 -6.06
N ARG A 36 16.95 2.74 -6.37
CA ARG A 36 17.75 3.01 -7.57
C ARG A 36 17.19 2.33 -8.82
N GLY A 37 16.17 1.48 -8.71
CA GLY A 37 15.64 0.70 -9.83
C GLY A 37 16.61 -0.35 -10.38
N ASN A 38 17.61 -0.78 -9.60
CA ASN A 38 18.63 -1.72 -10.08
C ASN A 38 18.16 -3.17 -9.95
N ILE A 39 17.46 -3.65 -10.98
CA ILE A 39 16.87 -5.00 -11.05
C ILE A 39 17.90 -6.10 -10.79
N GLN A 40 19.08 -6.01 -11.42
CA GLN A 40 20.14 -7.03 -11.28
C GLN A 40 20.64 -7.14 -9.84
N MET A 41 20.83 -6.00 -9.17
CA MET A 41 21.23 -5.98 -7.77
C MET A 41 20.12 -6.50 -6.88
N VAL A 42 18.86 -6.15 -7.16
CA VAL A 42 17.70 -6.64 -6.40
C VAL A 42 17.60 -8.16 -6.48
N GLN A 43 17.76 -8.75 -7.66
CA GLN A 43 17.69 -10.20 -7.86
C GLN A 43 18.77 -10.94 -7.05
N LEU A 44 20.01 -10.45 -7.12
CA LEU A 44 21.14 -10.98 -6.34
C LEU A 44 20.91 -10.89 -4.81
N LEU A 45 20.19 -9.86 -4.37
CA LEU A 45 19.89 -9.61 -2.97
C LEU A 45 18.68 -10.44 -2.49
N LEU A 46 17.69 -10.68 -3.34
CA LEU A 46 16.55 -11.57 -3.06
C LEU A 46 17.00 -13.02 -2.93
N ASP A 47 17.92 -13.47 -3.79
CA ASP A 47 18.51 -14.82 -3.71
C ASP A 47 19.24 -15.07 -2.38
N ARG A 48 19.65 -14.01 -1.67
CA ARG A 48 20.27 -14.09 -0.34
C ARG A 48 19.28 -14.09 0.82
N GLY A 49 17.97 -14.08 0.55
CA GLY A 49 16.94 -14.15 1.58
C GLY A 49 16.91 -12.92 2.49
N LEU A 50 17.22 -11.74 1.94
CA LEU A 50 17.16 -10.49 2.68
C LEU A 50 15.72 -10.08 2.98
N ASP A 51 15.56 -9.32 4.06
CA ASP A 51 14.27 -8.78 4.46
C ASP A 51 13.68 -7.88 3.37
N THR A 52 12.52 -8.29 2.85
CA THR A 52 11.78 -7.62 1.78
C THR A 52 10.73 -6.64 2.28
N THR A 53 10.53 -6.51 3.60
CA THR A 53 9.42 -5.74 4.21
C THR A 53 9.26 -4.33 3.62
N TYR A 54 10.36 -3.63 3.32
CA TYR A 54 10.32 -2.28 2.74
C TYR A 54 10.69 -2.20 1.26
N ALA A 55 11.17 -3.31 0.67
CA ALA A 55 11.66 -3.32 -0.71
C ALA A 55 10.56 -2.91 -1.70
N LEU A 56 9.35 -3.45 -1.50
CA LEU A 56 8.19 -3.18 -2.35
C LEU A 56 7.72 -1.72 -2.26
N SER A 57 7.75 -1.13 -1.06
CA SER A 57 7.40 0.28 -0.87
C SER A 57 8.36 1.20 -1.65
N TYR A 58 9.67 0.94 -1.58
CA TYR A 58 10.66 1.73 -2.34
C TYR A 58 10.60 1.49 -3.85
N ALA A 59 10.28 0.26 -4.28
CA ALA A 59 10.04 -0.03 -5.69
C ALA A 59 8.82 0.74 -6.21
N ALA A 60 7.71 0.75 -5.46
CA ALA A 60 6.53 1.54 -5.79
C ALA A 60 6.82 3.05 -5.82
N ALA A 61 7.62 3.57 -4.87
CA ALA A 61 8.06 4.96 -4.84
C ALA A 61 8.94 5.35 -6.04
N SER A 62 9.71 4.41 -6.60
CA SER A 62 10.47 4.62 -7.84
C SER A 62 9.59 4.62 -9.10
N GLY A 63 8.34 4.17 -9.00
CA GLY A 63 7.43 4.03 -10.14
C GLY A 63 7.75 2.86 -11.08
N ASN A 64 8.65 1.95 -10.69
CA ASN A 64 9.12 0.89 -11.58
C ASN A 64 8.23 -0.37 -11.47
N LEU A 65 7.29 -0.52 -12.41
CA LEU A 65 6.34 -1.65 -12.47
C LEU A 65 7.04 -3.01 -12.62
N GLU A 66 8.12 -3.08 -13.39
CA GLU A 66 8.88 -4.31 -13.62
C GLU A 66 9.53 -4.78 -12.31
N LEU A 67 10.12 -3.84 -11.56
CA LEU A 67 10.72 -4.13 -10.26
C LEU A 67 9.67 -4.57 -9.24
N VAL A 68 8.49 -3.94 -9.24
CA VAL A 68 7.38 -4.30 -8.36
C VAL A 68 6.87 -5.71 -8.69
N ASN A 69 6.71 -6.05 -9.97
CA ASN A 69 6.37 -7.42 -10.40
C ASN A 69 7.38 -8.44 -9.89
N LEU A 70 8.68 -8.18 -10.09
CA LEU A 70 9.74 -9.08 -9.65
C LEU A 70 9.67 -9.33 -8.13
N LEU A 71 9.50 -8.29 -7.33
CA LEU A 71 9.37 -8.43 -5.88
C LEU A 71 8.13 -9.23 -5.48
N LEU A 72 7.00 -8.99 -6.11
CA LEU A 72 5.76 -9.73 -5.85
C LEU A 72 5.87 -11.20 -6.28
N ASP A 73 6.56 -11.49 -7.39
CA ASP A 73 6.82 -12.86 -7.86
C ASP A 73 7.74 -13.63 -6.90
N HIS A 74 8.62 -12.92 -6.18
CA HIS A 74 9.44 -13.47 -5.10
C HIS A 74 8.69 -13.64 -3.77
N GLY A 75 7.38 -13.37 -3.73
CA GLY A 75 6.54 -13.58 -2.54
C GLY A 75 6.57 -12.43 -1.52
N CYS A 76 7.02 -11.23 -1.92
CA CYS A 76 6.93 -10.05 -1.06
C CYS A 76 5.46 -9.74 -0.74
N ASN A 77 5.16 -9.46 0.53
CA ASN A 77 3.80 -9.11 0.94
C ASN A 77 3.44 -7.67 0.50
N PRO A 78 2.39 -7.48 -0.31
CA PRO A 78 1.96 -6.15 -0.80
C PRO A 78 1.43 -5.20 0.29
N ASN A 79 1.09 -5.75 1.46
CA ASN A 79 0.51 -5.01 2.58
C ASN A 79 1.55 -4.55 3.61
N GLU A 80 2.79 -5.01 3.47
CA GLU A 80 3.90 -4.69 4.36
C GLU A 80 4.68 -3.46 3.88
N GLY A 81 5.40 -2.85 4.83
CA GLY A 81 6.17 -1.63 4.62
C GLY A 81 5.40 -0.35 4.93
N TYR A 82 6.17 0.71 5.19
CA TYR A 82 5.64 2.04 5.50
C TYR A 82 6.49 3.12 4.80
N PRO A 83 5.88 4.08 4.07
CA PRO A 83 4.48 4.12 3.63
C PRO A 83 4.10 2.88 2.79
N ARG A 84 2.82 2.50 2.74
CA ARG A 84 2.43 1.31 1.96
C ARG A 84 2.65 1.52 0.46
N PRO A 85 2.96 0.46 -0.30
CA PRO A 85 3.08 0.52 -1.76
C PRO A 85 1.86 1.16 -2.44
N LEU A 86 0.64 0.85 -1.97
CA LEU A 86 -0.60 1.45 -2.48
C LEU A 86 -0.68 2.96 -2.26
N ALA A 87 -0.15 3.47 -1.16
CA ALA A 87 -0.14 4.91 -0.89
C ALA A 87 0.76 5.65 -1.89
N TRP A 88 1.92 5.07 -2.22
CA TRP A 88 2.80 5.60 -3.27
C TRP A 88 2.15 5.58 -4.65
N ALA A 89 1.39 4.54 -4.98
CA ALA A 89 0.67 4.49 -6.26
C ALA A 89 -0.32 5.66 -6.41
N VAL A 90 -0.97 6.08 -5.32
CA VAL A 90 -1.85 7.26 -5.31
C VAL A 90 -1.07 8.56 -5.30
N ASP A 91 -0.01 8.67 -4.50
CA ASP A 91 0.83 9.87 -4.43
C ASP A 91 1.53 10.20 -5.76
N LEU A 92 1.79 9.18 -6.57
CA LEU A 92 2.39 9.31 -7.90
C LEU A 92 1.35 9.30 -9.04
N GLU A 93 0.05 9.18 -8.73
CA GLU A 93 -1.04 9.06 -9.73
C GLU A 93 -0.91 7.84 -10.67
N HIS A 94 -0.15 6.82 -10.24
CA HIS A 94 0.16 5.64 -11.05
C HIS A 94 -0.97 4.60 -10.99
N SER A 95 -1.98 4.79 -11.84
CA SER A 95 -3.16 3.91 -11.91
C SER A 95 -2.80 2.45 -12.22
N GLU A 96 -1.84 2.21 -13.10
CA GLU A 96 -1.36 0.86 -13.43
C GLU A 96 -0.70 0.18 -12.23
N MET A 97 0.12 0.92 -11.47
CA MET A 97 0.75 0.43 -10.24
C MET A 97 -0.31 0.08 -9.20
N PHE A 98 -1.34 0.92 -9.08
CA PHE A 98 -2.46 0.69 -8.18
C PHE A 98 -3.20 -0.60 -8.54
N ILE A 99 -3.56 -0.78 -9.81
CA ILE A 99 -4.24 -1.98 -10.31
C ILE A 99 -3.40 -3.23 -10.04
N LEU A 100 -2.11 -3.18 -10.38
CA LEU A 100 -1.19 -4.29 -10.20
C LEU A 100 -1.08 -4.71 -8.72
N LEU A 101 -0.95 -3.75 -7.81
CA LEU A 101 -0.89 -4.04 -6.38
C LEU A 101 -2.19 -4.69 -5.88
N ILE A 102 -3.36 -4.17 -6.28
CA ILE A 102 -4.66 -4.77 -5.91
C ILE A 102 -4.79 -6.19 -6.47
N GLU A 103 -4.43 -6.42 -7.74
CA GLU A 103 -4.46 -7.75 -8.37
C GLU A 103 -3.53 -8.75 -7.69
N ARG A 104 -2.47 -8.26 -7.05
CA ARG A 104 -1.50 -9.06 -6.30
C ARG A 104 -1.84 -9.20 -4.81
N GLY A 105 -3.03 -8.77 -4.39
CA GLY A 105 -3.54 -8.96 -3.03
C GLY A 105 -3.24 -7.81 -2.06
N ALA A 106 -2.94 -6.61 -2.56
CA ALA A 106 -2.88 -5.43 -1.71
C ALA A 106 -4.29 -5.08 -1.21
N GLU A 107 -4.47 -5.03 0.10
CA GLU A 107 -5.74 -4.80 0.76
C GLU A 107 -5.83 -3.37 1.33
N MET A 108 -7.00 -2.76 1.18
CA MET A 108 -7.38 -1.48 1.80
C MET A 108 -8.21 -1.70 3.08
N GLU A 109 -8.06 -2.83 3.77
CA GLU A 109 -8.93 -3.19 4.90
C GLU A 109 -8.67 -2.36 6.16
N LEU A 110 -7.44 -1.92 6.39
CA LEU A 110 -7.14 -1.13 7.59
C LEU A 110 -7.78 0.26 7.46
N PRO A 111 -8.72 0.64 8.35
CA PRO A 111 -9.52 1.88 8.20
C PRO A 111 -8.65 3.12 8.12
N SER A 112 -7.55 3.16 8.87
CA SER A 112 -6.58 4.25 8.86
C SER A 112 -5.90 4.40 7.50
N THR A 113 -5.52 3.29 6.87
CA THR A 113 -4.87 3.29 5.55
C THR A 113 -5.86 3.61 4.45
N ARG A 114 -7.07 3.06 4.51
CA ARG A 114 -8.15 3.38 3.58
C ARG A 114 -8.43 4.88 3.57
N GLN A 115 -8.64 5.45 4.75
CA GLN A 115 -8.92 6.87 4.91
C GLN A 115 -7.74 7.73 4.44
N ASP A 116 -6.50 7.34 4.72
CA ASP A 116 -5.30 8.05 4.27
C ASP A 116 -5.17 8.05 2.74
N ILE A 117 -5.30 6.89 2.09
CA ILE A 117 -5.25 6.76 0.62
C ILE A 117 -6.35 7.59 -0.05
N ILE A 118 -7.60 7.49 0.44
CA ILE A 118 -8.73 8.25 -0.10
C ILE A 118 -8.55 9.75 0.14
N ALA A 119 -8.07 10.16 1.32
CA ALA A 119 -7.83 11.57 1.64
C ALA A 119 -6.74 12.18 0.74
N ARG A 120 -5.65 11.44 0.46
CA ARG A 120 -4.59 11.86 -0.45
C ARG A 120 -5.11 12.02 -1.89
N ALA A 121 -5.81 11.01 -2.40
CA ALA A 121 -6.42 11.06 -3.73
C ALA A 121 -7.38 12.27 -3.88
N ARG A 122 -8.19 12.55 -2.85
CA ARG A 122 -9.10 13.71 -2.82
C ARG A 122 -8.35 15.04 -2.74
N GLY A 123 -7.29 15.11 -1.92
CA GLY A 123 -6.47 16.31 -1.77
C GLY A 123 -5.76 16.71 -3.07
N GLN A 124 -5.46 15.74 -3.93
CA GLN A 124 -4.84 15.94 -5.24
C GLN A 124 -5.86 16.09 -6.38
N GLY A 125 -7.14 15.79 -6.14
CA GLY A 125 -8.19 15.86 -7.18
C GLY A 125 -8.15 14.69 -8.18
N LEU A 126 -7.65 13.53 -7.77
CA LEU A 126 -7.49 12.33 -8.61
C LEU A 126 -8.80 11.57 -8.78
N GLU A 127 -9.78 12.19 -9.43
CA GLU A 127 -11.11 11.60 -9.66
C GLU A 127 -11.04 10.25 -10.38
N SER A 128 -10.11 10.09 -11.33
CA SER A 128 -9.86 8.81 -12.00
C SER A 128 -9.41 7.72 -11.03
N MET A 129 -8.54 8.06 -10.07
CA MET A 129 -8.06 7.13 -9.05
C MET A 129 -9.17 6.78 -8.05
N LEU A 130 -10.01 7.75 -7.68
CA LEU A 130 -11.18 7.52 -6.82
C LEU A 130 -12.20 6.59 -7.49
N ALA A 131 -12.43 6.77 -8.80
CA ALA A 131 -13.26 5.86 -9.59
C ALA A 131 -12.67 4.44 -9.62
N LEU A 132 -11.36 4.30 -9.81
CA LEU A 132 -10.67 3.00 -9.76
C LEU A 132 -10.76 2.33 -8.39
N ILE A 133 -10.60 3.09 -7.30
CA ILE A 133 -10.77 2.57 -5.93
C ILE A 133 -12.19 2.02 -5.78
N ARG A 134 -13.22 2.79 -6.19
CA ARG A 134 -14.61 2.35 -6.13
C ARG A 134 -14.86 1.09 -6.94
N GLU A 135 -14.36 1.02 -8.17
CA GLU A 135 -14.56 -0.12 -9.06
C GLU A 135 -13.85 -1.38 -8.58
N ARG A 136 -12.59 -1.27 -8.16
CA ARG A 136 -11.75 -2.42 -7.81
C ARG A 136 -11.95 -2.92 -6.37
N THR A 137 -12.26 -2.02 -5.44
CA THR A 137 -12.39 -2.38 -4.00
C THR A 137 -13.82 -2.37 -3.50
N GLY A 138 -14.76 -1.78 -4.25
CA GLY A 138 -16.15 -1.61 -3.81
C GLY A 138 -16.35 -0.55 -2.71
N ILE A 139 -15.26 0.08 -2.25
CA ILE A 139 -15.29 1.14 -1.23
C ILE A 139 -15.77 2.43 -1.88
N ASP A 140 -16.79 3.08 -1.32
CA ASP A 140 -17.20 4.40 -1.79
C ASP A 140 -16.27 5.49 -1.21
N PRO A 141 -15.48 6.19 -2.05
CA PRO A 141 -14.53 7.21 -1.59
C PRO A 141 -15.20 8.46 -0.99
N TYR A 142 -16.52 8.61 -1.17
CA TYR A 142 -17.32 9.68 -0.57
C TYR A 142 -18.20 9.18 0.57
N GLU A 143 -18.04 7.91 0.99
CA GLU A 143 -18.77 7.39 2.14
C GLU A 143 -18.41 8.20 3.38
N SER A 144 -19.39 8.99 3.83
CA SER A 144 -19.31 9.66 5.12
C SER A 144 -19.35 8.58 6.19
N THR A 145 -18.38 8.55 7.09
CA THR A 145 -18.38 7.67 8.27
C THR A 145 -19.58 7.91 9.22
N TYR A 146 -20.49 8.81 8.84
CA TYR A 146 -21.77 9.11 9.48
C TYR A 146 -22.98 8.56 8.71
N THR A 147 -22.87 7.42 8.02
CA THR A 147 -24.07 6.67 7.61
C THR A 147 -24.75 6.15 8.88
N THR A 148 -25.53 7.03 9.54
CA THR A 148 -26.66 6.63 10.35
C THR A 148 -27.46 5.66 9.49
N PRO A 149 -27.65 4.39 9.89
CA PRO A 149 -28.52 3.49 9.15
C PRO A 149 -29.85 4.22 8.99
N ALA A 150 -30.37 4.27 7.75
CA ALA A 150 -31.63 4.95 7.46
C ALA A 150 -32.65 4.52 8.53
N PRO A 151 -33.28 5.47 9.27
CA PRO A 151 -34.17 5.11 10.35
C PRO A 151 -35.22 4.17 9.78
N ALA A 152 -35.36 2.99 10.41
CA ALA A 152 -36.28 1.95 9.97
C ALA A 152 -37.62 2.59 9.60
N PRO A 153 -38.24 2.21 8.46
CA PRO A 153 -39.48 2.81 8.03
C PRO A 153 -40.46 2.74 9.19
N ARG A 154 -40.89 3.91 9.69
CA ARG A 154 -41.81 3.97 10.82
C ARG A 154 -43.00 3.09 10.46
N PRO A 155 -43.42 2.14 11.32
CA PRO A 155 -44.62 1.37 11.07
C PRO A 155 -45.73 2.38 10.79
N ARG A 156 -46.33 2.31 9.60
CA ARG A 156 -47.49 3.13 9.26
C ARG A 156 -48.52 2.80 10.32
N LYS A 157 -48.74 3.72 11.26
CA LYS A 157 -49.87 3.59 12.19
C LYS A 157 -51.10 3.43 11.30
N PRO A 158 -51.91 2.36 11.46
CA PRO A 158 -53.16 2.30 10.75
C PRO A 158 -53.93 3.58 11.08
N CYS A 159 -54.33 4.33 10.06
CA CYS A 159 -55.22 5.46 10.23
C CYS A 159 -56.49 4.91 10.89
N CYS A 160 -56.66 5.14 12.19
CA CYS A 160 -57.96 4.95 12.83
C CYS A 160 -58.88 6.06 12.32
N MET A 161 -59.49 5.86 11.15
CA MET A 161 -60.67 6.59 10.72
C MET A 161 -61.46 5.75 9.73
N CYS A 162 -62.77 5.65 10.02
CA CYS A 162 -63.82 4.82 9.43
C CYS A 162 -63.77 3.38 9.95
N GLU A 163 -64.81 2.84 10.59
CA GLU A 163 -66.22 2.84 10.16
C GLU A 163 -67.22 2.97 11.32
N LEU A 164 -68.44 3.38 10.93
CA LEU A 164 -69.72 3.59 11.63
C LEU A 164 -69.95 2.95 13.02
#